data_AF-A0A9D0TDP7-F1
#
_entry.id   AF-A0A9D0TDP7-F1
#
_cell.length_a   1.000
_cell.length_b   1.000
_cell.length_c   1.000
_cell.angle_alpha   90.00
_cell.angle_beta   90.00
_cell.angle_gamma   90.00
#
_symmetry.space_group_name_H-M   'P 1'
#
loop_
_entity.id
_entity.type
_entity.pdbx_description
1 polymer ?
#
loop_
_entity_poly.entity_id
_entity_poly.type
_entity_poly.pdbx_seq_one_letter_code
_entity_poly.pdbx_strand_id
1 'polypeptide(L)' 'MESQKKHQRVYSFEFFPPKTDAGAAKLRTTRDELAKLKPRFFSVTFGAGGSTRERT' A
#
# COMPACT_ATOMS: atom_id res chain seq x y z
N MET A 1 -7.14 28.43 1.81
CA MET A 1 -6.45 27.14 1.60
C MET A 1 -4.96 27.35 1.23
N GLU A 2 -4.34 28.43 1.73
CA GLU A 2 -2.93 28.78 1.43
C GLU A 2 -1.92 27.89 2.18
N SER A 3 -2.29 27.37 3.34
CA SER A 3 -1.43 26.51 4.17
C SER A 3 -1.01 25.21 3.48
N GLN A 4 -1.81 24.69 2.54
CA GLN A 4 -1.49 23.47 1.79
C GLN A 4 -0.55 23.72 0.60
N LYS A 5 -0.38 24.98 0.14
CA LYS A 5 0.51 25.31 -0.98
C LYS A 5 2.00 25.20 -0.61
N LYS A 6 2.32 25.25 0.70
CA LYS A 6 3.70 25.22 1.21
C LYS A 6 4.30 23.80 1.22
N HIS A 7 3.49 22.75 1.08
CA HIS A 7 3.93 21.36 1.17
C HIS A 7 3.66 20.63 -0.14
N GLN A 8 4.69 19.96 -0.66
CA GLN A 8 4.53 19.09 -1.82
C GLN A 8 3.51 17.99 -1.48
N ARG A 9 2.60 17.69 -2.40
CA ARG A 9 1.65 16.57 -2.23
C ARG A 9 2.43 15.27 -2.17
N VAL A 10 2.20 14.51 -1.10
CA VAL A 10 2.82 13.21 -0.85
C VAL A 10 1.74 12.15 -0.86
N TYR A 11 2.03 11.01 -1.49
CA TYR A 11 1.18 9.83 -1.47
C TYR A 11 1.83 8.72 -0.64
N SER A 12 1.00 7.96 0.05
CA SER A 12 1.30 6.62 0.57
C SER A 12 0.06 5.76 0.43
N PHE A 13 0.25 4.45 0.34
CA PHE A 13 -0.84 3.50 0.20
C PHE A 13 -0.65 2.34 1.18
N GLU A 14 -1.75 1.80 1.66
CA GLU A 14 -1.76 0.63 2.52
C GLU A 14 -2.46 -0.54 1.82
N PHE A 15 -1.89 -1.73 1.93
CA PHE A 15 -2.47 -2.98 1.44
C PHE A 15 -2.75 -3.95 2.58
N PHE A 16 -3.71 -4.83 2.35
CA PHE A 16 -3.95 -5.99 3.20
C PHE A 16 -3.28 -7.24 2.60
N PRO A 17 -2.68 -8.12 3.41
CA PRO A 17 -2.12 -9.38 2.95
C PRO A 17 -3.16 -10.22 2.19
N PRO A 18 -2.88 -10.61 0.93
CA PRO A 18 -3.81 -11.42 0.15
C PRO A 18 -3.88 -12.83 0.75
N LYS A 19 -5.08 -13.45 0.73
CA LYS A 19 -5.27 -14.82 1.24
C LYS A 19 -5.01 -15.90 0.18
N THR A 20 -4.87 -15.51 -1.09
CA THR A 20 -4.75 -16.42 -2.25
C THR A 20 -3.69 -15.94 -3.22
N ASP A 21 -3.14 -16.86 -4.02
CA ASP A 21 -2.11 -16.55 -5.02
C ASP A 21 -2.64 -15.63 -6.13
N ALA A 22 -3.90 -15.81 -6.54
CA ALA A 22 -4.57 -14.91 -7.47
C ALA A 22 -4.67 -13.49 -6.89
N GLY A 23 -4.95 -13.38 -5.58
CA GLY A 23 -4.93 -12.10 -4.86
C GLY A 23 -3.54 -11.48 -4.83
N ALA A 24 -2.49 -12.30 -4.63
CA ALA A 24 -1.11 -11.84 -4.66
C ALA A 24 -0.70 -11.34 -6.06
N ALA A 25 -1.10 -12.04 -7.13
CA ALA A 25 -0.87 -11.59 -8.50
C ALA A 25 -1.55 -10.25 -8.78
N LYS A 26 -2.83 -10.12 -8.41
CA LYS A 26 -3.58 -8.86 -8.55
C LYS A 26 -2.93 -7.73 -7.75
N LEU A 27 -2.50 -7.99 -6.51
CA LEU A 27 -1.84 -7.01 -5.66
C LEU A 27 -0.55 -6.48 -6.31
N ARG A 28 0.27 -7.36 -6.91
CA ARG A 28 1.49 -6.95 -7.64
C ARG A 28 1.15 -5.99 -8.78
N THR A 29 0.17 -6.32 -9.63
CA THR A 29 -0.26 -5.43 -10.72
C THR A 29 -0.79 -4.09 -10.19
N THR A 30 -1.65 -4.10 -9.16
CA THR A 30 -2.18 -2.86 -8.58
C THR A 30 -1.08 -1.99 -7.98
N ARG A 31 -0.12 -2.58 -7.26
CA ARG A 31 1.04 -1.87 -6.72
C ARG A 31 1.82 -1.18 -7.83
N ASP A 32 2.05 -1.86 -8.94
CA ASP A 32 2.83 -1.31 -10.06
C ASP A 32 2.11 -0.12 -10.72
N GLU A 33 0.79 -0.19 -10.85
CA GLU A 33 -0.03 0.94 -11.31
C GLU A 33 0.02 2.13 -10.34
N LEU A 34 -0.09 1.89 -9.03
CA LEU A 34 -0.03 2.94 -8.01
C LEU A 34 1.39 3.53 -7.84
N ALA A 35 2.44 2.77 -8.12
CA ALA A 35 3.82 3.23 -8.06
C ALA A 35 4.10 4.37 -9.05
N LYS A 36 3.34 4.46 -10.14
CA LYS A 36 3.41 5.58 -11.11
C LYS A 36 3.12 6.94 -10.46
N LEU A 37 2.39 6.96 -9.34
CA LEU A 37 2.11 8.16 -8.53
C LEU A 37 3.28 8.56 -7.61
N LYS A 38 4.39 7.83 -7.63
CA LYS A 38 5.60 8.07 -6.82
C LYS A 38 5.29 8.23 -5.32
N PRO A 39 4.58 7.27 -4.70
CA PRO A 39 4.36 7.32 -3.26
C PRO A 39 5.69 7.23 -2.51
N ARG A 40 5.74 7.81 -1.32
CA ARG A 40 6.94 7.73 -0.47
C ARG A 40 7.17 6.34 0.08
N PHE A 41 6.09 5.61 0.36
CA PHE A 41 6.14 4.23 0.83
C PHE A 41 4.80 3.53 0.57
N PHE A 42 4.86 2.21 0.65
CA PHE A 42 3.70 1.34 0.79
C PHE A 42 3.75 0.68 2.17
N SER A 43 2.62 0.58 2.86
CA SER A 43 2.48 -0.23 4.07
C SER A 43 1.67 -1.50 3.79
N VAL A 44 1.87 -2.51 4.62
CA VAL A 44 1.05 -3.72 4.64
C VAL A 44 0.51 -3.90 6.05
N THR A 45 -0.81 -4.02 6.19
CA THR A 45 -1.43 -4.23 7.49
C THR A 45 -0.99 -5.57 8.09
N PHE A 46 -0.65 -5.57 9.38
CA PHE A 46 -0.37 -6.78 10.13
C PHE A 46 -1.64 -7.21 10.91
N GLY A 47 -2.15 -8.40 10.62
CA GLY A 47 -3.35 -8.92 11.25
C GLY A 47 -3.20 -9.06 12.76
N ALA A 48 -4.26 -8.74 13.51
CA ALA A 48 -4.27 -8.86 14.97
C ALA A 48 -3.85 -10.27 15.41
N GLY A 49 -3.04 -10.33 16.47
CA GLY A 49 -2.48 -11.58 16.98
C GLY A 49 -1.51 -12.31 16.03
N GLY A 50 -1.06 -11.67 14.95
CA GLY A 50 -0.17 -12.29 13.96
C GLY A 50 -0.87 -13.18 12.94
N SER A 51 -2.19 -13.06 12.79
CA SER A 51 -3.02 -13.87 11.87
C SER A 51 -2.60 -13.79 10.38
N THR A 52 -1.81 -12.79 9.99
CA THR A 52 -1.28 -12.64 8.63
C THR A 52 0.24 -12.70 8.54
N ARG A 53 0.94 -13.11 9.61
CA ARG A 53 2.41 -13.01 9.69
C ARG A 53 3.15 -13.68 8.53
N GLU A 54 2.66 -14.80 8.02
CA GLU A 54 3.30 -15.52 6.91
C GLU A 54 3.14 -14.80 5.54
N ARG A 55 2.23 -13.82 5.46
CA ARG A 55 1.85 -13.14 4.21
C ARG A 55 2.04 -11.61 4.26
N THR A 56 2.56 -11.09 5.37
CA THR A 56 2.98 -9.69 5.54
C THR A 56 4.49 -9.63 5.41
#